data_AF-A0A1H4SL33-F1
#
_entry.id   AF-A0A1H4SL33-F1
#
_cell.length_a   1.000
_cell.length_b   1.000
_cell.length_c   1.000
_cell.angle_alpha   90.00
_cell.angle_beta   90.00
_cell.angle_gamma   90.00
#
_symmetry.space_group_name_H-M   'P 1'
#
loop_
_entity.id
_entity.type
_entity.pdbx_description
1 polymer ?
#
loop_
_entity_poly.entity_id
_entity_poly.type
_entity_poly.pdbx_seq_one_letter_code
_entity_poly.pdbx_strand_id
1 'polypeptide(L)'
;MTTDQARAAAERIFAAAAELGTTRQEAILVTRAVHAVKKGRPTEVALTDTPQHRRRKLAHVVGCELWEPGVDPDEVLAAVLEAGRAAARERTPAAAA
;
A
#
# COMPACT_ATOMS: atom_id res chain seq x y z
N MET A 1 6.03 3.29 -19.81
CA MET A 1 5.22 2.10 -19.46
C MET A 1 5.23 1.79 -17.96
N THR A 2 6.02 2.47 -17.12
CA THR A 2 6.19 2.17 -15.69
C THR A 2 5.05 2.71 -14.80
N THR A 3 4.52 3.90 -15.11
CA THR A 3 3.48 4.56 -14.30
C THR A 3 2.14 3.82 -14.23
N ASP A 4 1.73 3.15 -15.31
CA ASP A 4 0.45 2.42 -15.32
C ASP A 4 0.53 1.11 -14.52
N GLN A 5 1.71 0.46 -14.50
CA GLN A 5 1.94 -0.73 -13.68
C GLN A 5 1.96 -0.38 -12.19
N ALA A 6 2.62 0.72 -11.82
CA ALA A 6 2.63 1.21 -10.45
C ALA A 6 1.22 1.57 -9.94
N ARG A 7 0.39 2.17 -10.81
CA ARG A 7 -1.02 2.46 -10.48
C ARG A 7 -1.83 1.18 -10.29
N ALA A 8 -1.69 0.21 -11.19
CA ALA A 8 -2.37 -1.08 -11.09
C ALA A 8 -1.95 -1.86 -9.84
N ALA A 9 -0.67 -1.81 -9.46
CA ALA A 9 -0.18 -2.39 -8.20
C ALA A 9 -0.83 -1.72 -6.98
N ALA A 10 -0.92 -0.38 -6.97
CA ALA A 10 -1.58 0.36 -5.89
C ALA A 10 -3.07 -0.02 -5.77
N GLU A 11 -3.78 -0.16 -6.89
CA GLU A 11 -5.17 -0.62 -6.92
C GLU A 11 -5.33 -2.02 -6.32
N ARG A 12 -4.47 -2.97 -6.72
CA ARG A 12 -4.46 -4.34 -6.17
C ARG A 12 -4.19 -4.36 -4.66
N ILE A 13 -3.26 -3.53 -4.18
CA ILE A 13 -2.97 -3.41 -2.74
C ILE A 13 -4.20 -2.92 -1.96
N PHE A 14 -4.90 -1.90 -2.47
CA PHE A 14 -6.11 -1.39 -1.80
C PHE A 14 -7.29 -2.36 -1.89
N ALA A 15 -7.42 -3.08 -3.01
CA ALA A 15 -8.43 -4.14 -3.16
C ALA A 15 -8.19 -5.26 -2.13
N ALA A 16 -6.97 -5.76 -2.01
CA ALA A 16 -6.60 -6.76 -1.00
C ALA A 16 -6.85 -6.25 0.43
N ALA A 17 -6.56 -4.98 0.70
CA ALA A 17 -6.85 -4.37 2.00
C ALA A 17 -8.35 -4.38 2.33
N ALA A 18 -9.21 -4.10 1.34
CA ALA A 18 -10.65 -4.13 1.49
C ALA A 18 -11.17 -5.56 1.70
N GLU A 19 -10.70 -6.53 0.91
CA GLU A 19 -11.06 -7.96 1.04
C GLU A 19 -10.67 -8.53 2.42
N LEU A 20 -9.53 -8.08 2.96
CA LEU A 20 -9.07 -8.47 4.29
C LEU A 20 -9.81 -7.72 5.42
N GLY A 21 -10.74 -6.82 5.11
CA GLY A 21 -11.44 -6.01 6.10
C GLY A 21 -10.51 -5.09 6.87
N THR A 22 -9.56 -4.47 6.17
CA THR A 22 -8.59 -3.49 6.71
C THR A 22 -8.80 -2.12 6.08
N THR A 23 -8.16 -1.09 6.63
CA THR A 23 -8.32 0.27 6.14
C THR A 23 -7.30 0.60 5.05
N ARG A 24 -7.59 1.62 4.22
CA ARG A 24 -6.61 2.16 3.28
C ARG A 24 -5.35 2.68 4.01
N GLN A 25 -5.53 3.26 5.21
CA GLN A 25 -4.40 3.74 6.02
C GLN A 25 -3.49 2.57 6.44
N GLU A 26 -4.08 1.45 6.83
CA GLU A 26 -3.35 0.22 7.13
C GLU A 26 -2.56 -0.28 5.91
N ALA A 27 -3.17 -0.26 4.71
CA ALA A 27 -2.49 -0.62 3.47
C ALA A 27 -1.29 0.30 3.16
N ILE A 28 -1.42 1.60 3.41
CA ILE A 28 -0.31 2.57 3.25
C ILE A 28 0.82 2.27 4.25
N LEU A 29 0.49 2.01 5.52
CA LEU A 29 1.48 1.68 6.55
C LEU A 29 2.25 0.40 6.22
N VAL A 30 1.53 -0.65 5.80
CA VAL A 30 2.15 -1.91 5.38
C VAL A 30 2.99 -1.72 4.12
N THR A 31 2.53 -0.92 3.15
CA THR A 31 3.32 -0.61 1.93
C THR A 31 4.63 0.08 2.29
N ARG A 32 4.61 1.08 3.19
CA ARG A 32 5.82 1.76 3.67
C ARG A 32 6.78 0.79 4.37
N ALA A 33 6.24 -0.11 5.21
CA ALA A 33 7.02 -1.10 5.94
C ALA A 33 7.74 -2.08 5.01
N VAL A 34 7.01 -2.67 4.06
CA VAL A 34 7.59 -3.64 3.11
C VAL A 34 8.54 -2.95 2.14
N HIS A 35 8.26 -1.72 1.72
CA HIS A 35 9.18 -0.90 0.92
C HIS A 35 10.49 -0.63 1.66
N ALA A 36 10.43 -0.26 2.94
CA ALA A 36 11.63 -0.06 3.77
C ALA A 36 12.48 -1.34 3.82
N VAL A 37 11.86 -2.50 4.07
CA VAL A 37 12.52 -3.81 4.06
C VAL A 37 13.17 -4.09 2.70
N LYS A 38 12.47 -3.85 1.59
CA LYS A 38 13.02 -4.03 0.23
C LYS A 38 14.29 -3.23 0.01
N LYS A 39 14.37 -2.03 0.57
CA LYS A 39 15.52 -1.12 0.46
C LYS A 39 16.59 -1.38 1.55
N GLY A 40 16.50 -2.48 2.30
CA GLY A 40 17.45 -2.83 3.35
C GLY A 40 17.37 -1.93 4.59
N ARG A 41 16.24 -1.25 4.81
CA ARG A 41 16.01 -0.33 5.93
C ARG A 41 15.14 -0.98 7.01
N PRO A 42 15.30 -0.58 8.29
CA PRO A 42 14.41 -1.03 9.35
C PRO A 42 12.97 -0.52 9.14
N THR A 43 12.00 -1.27 9.65
CA THR A 43 10.57 -0.90 9.66
C THR A 43 10.13 -0.57 11.09
N GLU A 44 9.35 0.50 11.24
CA GLU A 44 8.70 0.88 12.50
C GLU A 44 7.38 0.13 12.73
N VAL A 45 6.89 -0.58 11.72
CA VAL A 45 5.65 -1.36 11.78
C VAL A 45 6.00 -2.83 11.95
N ALA A 46 5.54 -3.42 13.07
CA ALA A 46 5.57 -4.86 13.27
C ALA A 46 4.67 -5.56 12.25
N LEU A 47 5.29 -6.36 11.38
CA LEU A 47 4.61 -7.25 10.41
C LEU A 47 4.39 -8.65 11.01
N THR A 48 4.13 -8.73 12.32
CA THR A 48 4.10 -9.99 13.08
C THR A 48 2.77 -10.73 12.97
N ASP A 49 2.83 -12.05 13.17
CA ASP A 49 1.70 -12.96 13.33
C ASP A 49 0.93 -12.71 14.62
N THR A 50 0.00 -11.76 14.60
CA THR A 50 -1.09 -11.72 15.57
C THR A 50 -2.28 -12.58 15.07
N PRO A 51 -3.21 -12.98 15.94
CA PRO A 51 -4.44 -13.67 15.52
C PRO A 51 -5.25 -12.93 14.44
N GLN A 52 -5.00 -11.63 14.24
CA GLN A 52 -5.52 -10.87 13.09
C GLN A 52 -4.58 -10.95 11.87
N HIS A 53 -4.26 -12.15 11.37
CA HIS A 53 -3.38 -12.47 10.21
C HIS A 53 -3.52 -11.58 8.95
N ARG A 54 -4.52 -10.69 8.90
CA ARG A 54 -4.75 -9.63 7.90
C ARG A 54 -3.49 -8.82 7.58
N ARG A 55 -2.73 -8.35 8.58
CA ARG A 55 -1.51 -7.53 8.33
C ARG A 55 -0.42 -8.35 7.64
N ARG A 56 -0.19 -9.60 8.06
CA ARG A 56 0.76 -10.51 7.38
C ARG A 56 0.30 -10.84 5.96
N LYS A 57 -0.98 -11.13 5.76
CA LYS A 57 -1.56 -11.38 4.42
C LYS A 57 -1.41 -10.18 3.50
N LEU A 58 -1.69 -8.98 4.00
CA LEU A 58 -1.52 -7.74 3.25
C LEU A 58 -0.04 -7.47 2.93
N ALA A 59 0.87 -7.71 3.88
CA ALA A 59 2.31 -7.59 3.66
C ALA A 59 2.81 -8.57 2.59
N HIS A 60 2.25 -9.77 2.52
CA HIS A 60 2.55 -10.72 1.46
C HIS A 60 2.12 -10.20 0.08
N VAL A 61 0.89 -9.69 -0.06
CA VAL A 61 0.41 -9.09 -1.33
C VAL A 61 1.30 -7.92 -1.75
N VAL A 62 1.57 -6.99 -0.82
CA VAL A 62 2.50 -5.87 -1.08
C VAL A 62 3.88 -6.39 -1.49
N GLY A 63 4.38 -7.45 -0.86
CA GLY A 63 5.63 -8.10 -1.22
C GLY A 63 5.64 -8.60 -2.66
N CYS A 64 4.56 -9.27 -3.11
CA CYS A 64 4.42 -9.72 -4.49
C CYS A 64 4.51 -8.54 -5.48
N GLU A 65 3.76 -7.46 -5.22
CA GLU A 65 3.75 -6.29 -6.10
C GLU A 65 5.11 -5.58 -6.16
N LEU A 66 5.79 -5.44 -5.02
CA LEU A 66 7.08 -4.74 -4.96
C LEU A 66 8.23 -5.58 -5.52
N TRP A 67 8.11 -6.91 -5.59
CA TRP A 67 9.13 -7.81 -6.16
C TRP A 67 8.83 -8.27 -7.59
N GLU A 68 7.72 -7.83 -8.18
CA GLU A 68 7.40 -8.09 -9.57
C GLU A 68 8.51 -7.56 -10.51
N PRO A 69 9.05 -8.39 -11.41
CA PRO A 69 10.04 -7.94 -12.38
C PRO A 69 9.54 -6.79 -13.25
N GLY A 70 10.37 -5.76 -13.42
CA GLY A 70 10.06 -4.59 -14.25
C GLY A 70 9.20 -3.52 -13.56
N VAL A 71 8.83 -3.70 -12.30
CA VAL A 71 8.15 -2.68 -11.49
C VAL A 71 9.16 -1.96 -10.60
N ASP A 72 9.13 -0.63 -10.60
CA ASP A 72 9.91 0.18 -9.66
C ASP A 72 9.17 0.28 -8.31
N PRO A 73 9.75 -0.22 -7.20
CA PRO A 73 9.15 -0.12 -5.87
C PRO A 73 8.89 1.31 -5.40
N ASP A 74 9.73 2.27 -5.81
CA ASP A 74 9.59 3.67 -5.44
C ASP A 74 8.35 4.28 -6.15
N GLU A 75 8.11 3.91 -7.42
CA GLU A 75 6.91 4.30 -8.15
C GLU A 75 5.62 3.70 -7.54
N VAL A 76 5.65 2.43 -7.13
CA VAL A 76 4.50 1.79 -6.46
C VAL A 76 4.18 2.49 -5.14
N LEU A 77 5.19 2.79 -4.32
CA LEU A 77 4.98 3.52 -3.07
C LEU A 77 4.38 4.91 -3.35
N ALA A 78 4.89 5.63 -4.35
CA ALA A 78 4.35 6.93 -4.73
C ALA A 78 2.88 6.84 -5.18
N ALA A 79 2.53 5.83 -5.99
CA ALA A 79 1.17 5.58 -6.45
C ALA A 79 0.22 5.27 -5.29
N VAL A 80 0.63 4.43 -4.33
CA VAL A 80 -0.15 4.12 -3.12
C VAL A 80 -0.40 5.37 -2.28
N LEU A 81 0.61 6.21 -2.09
CA LEU A 81 0.48 7.46 -1.33
C LEU A 81 -0.43 8.47 -2.03
N GLU A 82 -0.35 8.60 -3.36
CA GLU A 82 -1.21 9.51 -4.12
C GLU A 82 -2.68 9.04 -4.09
N ALA A 83 -2.94 7.77 -4.35
CA ALA A 83 -4.29 7.22 -4.26
C ALA A 83 -4.88 7.31 -2.83
N GLY A 84 -4.04 7.19 -1.80
CA GLY A 84 -4.42 7.45 -0.42
C GLY A 84 -4.86 8.90 -0.18
N ARG A 85 -4.16 9.88 -0.76
CA ARG A 85 -4.50 11.30 -0.69
C ARG A 85 -5.77 11.64 -1.47
N ALA A 86 -5.94 11.10 -2.67
CA ALA A 86 -7.13 11.32 -3.49
C ALA A 86 -8.41 10.90 -2.73
N ALA A 87 -8.40 9.69 -2.14
CA ALA A 87 -9.50 9.19 -1.33
C ALA A 87 -9.74 9.97 -0.01
N ALA A 88 -8.76 10.74 0.47
CA ALA A 88 -8.95 11.64 1.60
C ALA A 88 -9.63 12.95 1.16
N ARG A 89 -9.24 13.50 0.00
CA ARG A 89 -9.84 14.72 -0.56
C ARG A 89 -11.31 14.52 -0.94
N GLU A 90 -11.69 13.37 -1.48
CA GLU A 90 -13.08 13.05 -1.83
C GLU A 90 -14.01 12.93 -0.61
N ARG A 91 -13.47 12.59 0.57
CA ARG A 91 -14.25 12.50 1.82
C ARG A 91 -14.48 13.83 2.52
N THR A 92 -13.77 14.88 2.12
CA THR A 92 -14.04 16.25 2.55
C THR A 92 -14.83 16.91 1.43
N PRO A 93 -16.18 16.98 1.51
CA PRO A 93 -16.90 17.81 0.56
C PRO A 93 -16.41 19.25 0.75
N ALA A 94 -16.30 19.98 -0.35
CA ALA A 94 -16.16 21.42 -0.36
C ALA A 94 -17.29 22.06 0.46
N ALA A 95 -17.08 22.18 1.77
CA ALA A 95 -17.88 22.97 2.67
C ALA A 95 -17.14 24.30 2.89
N ALA A 96 -17.01 25.08 1.82
CA ALA A 96 -16.62 26.48 1.84
C ALA A 96 -16.83 27.09 0.44
N ALA A 97 -18.07 27.44 0.12
CA ALA A 97 -18.43 28.57 -0.74
C ALA A 97 -19.94 28.82 -0.60
#